data_AF-E3LIB6-F1
#
_entry.id   AF-E3LIB6-F1
#
_cell.length_a   1.000
_cell.length_b   1.000
_cell.length_c   1.000
_cell.angle_alpha   90.00
_cell.angle_beta   90.00
_cell.angle_gamma   90.00
#
_symmetry.space_group_name_H-M   'P 1'
#
loop_
_entity.id
_entity.type
_entity.pdbx_description
1 polymer ?
#
loop_
_entity_poly.entity_id
_entity_poly.type
_entity_poly.pdbx_seq_one_letter_code
_entity_poly.pdbx_strand_id
1 'polypeptide(L)'
;MRMQFGCDRQLNCLERPWSMLYGKTCSQNNEQLCEEAASCLAPYECEQATQYRNTITKFCDFNIDYFPDVRQCLVEFLKDLYLSKSSTEESCLRDFRFLQKNAEEKRAGYDARKTCFYSYVEENCSAFSLEYLCKENYEKLVDVMSSQLNGNDCEGANRKNHQLKALECFAMQEITESRVKELTAFNTFFSSAPVENAFKVCKDTQKCFAENSCVIPSILRYKFDKTCDDLQERI
;
A
#
# COMPACT_ATOMS: atom_id res chain seq x y z
N MET A 1 21.36 40.02 -17.26
CA MET A 1 20.78 40.15 -15.90
C MET A 1 19.31 39.77 -16.02
N ARG A 2 18.95 38.50 -15.79
CA ARG A 2 17.54 38.06 -15.84
C ARG A 2 16.91 38.42 -14.49
N MET A 3 15.95 39.34 -14.51
CA MET A 3 15.20 39.74 -13.32
C MET A 3 14.39 38.55 -12.80
N GLN A 4 14.61 38.16 -11.54
CA GLN A 4 13.75 37.25 -10.79
C GLN A 4 12.45 38.01 -10.45
N PHE A 5 11.47 37.95 -11.34
CA PHE A 5 10.09 38.29 -10.97
C PHE A 5 9.46 37.07 -10.31
N GLY A 6 8.81 37.26 -9.15
CA GLY A 6 8.09 36.20 -8.45
C GLY A 6 7.01 35.56 -9.33
N CYS A 7 6.87 34.24 -9.26
CA CYS A 7 5.96 33.47 -10.09
C CYS A 7 4.49 33.53 -9.64
N ASP A 8 4.20 34.24 -8.54
CA ASP A 8 2.88 34.29 -7.88
C ASP A 8 1.72 34.71 -8.81
N ARG A 9 1.99 35.47 -9.88
CA ARG A 9 0.95 35.92 -10.84
C ARG A 9 0.80 35.06 -12.10
N GLN A 10 1.63 34.04 -12.30
CA GLN A 10 1.72 33.34 -13.58
C GLN A 10 1.34 31.85 -13.53
N LEU A 11 1.03 31.29 -12.35
CA LEU A 11 0.78 29.85 -12.18
C LEU A 11 -0.70 29.46 -12.13
N ASN A 12 -1.60 30.29 -12.67
CA ASN A 12 -3.03 29.99 -12.77
C ASN A 12 -3.29 28.70 -13.59
N CYS A 13 -2.36 28.28 -14.46
CA CYS A 13 -2.46 27.00 -15.15
C CYS A 13 -2.37 25.76 -14.24
N LEU A 14 -1.97 25.92 -12.97
CA LEU A 14 -1.99 24.83 -11.98
C LEU A 14 -3.33 24.66 -11.27
N GLU A 15 -4.29 25.57 -11.42
CA GLU A 15 -5.60 25.47 -10.74
C GLU A 15 -6.28 24.11 -10.97
N ARG A 16 -6.27 23.64 -12.22
CA ARG A 16 -6.83 22.34 -12.57
C ARG A 16 -5.92 21.18 -12.11
N PRO A 17 -4.62 21.14 -12.42
CA PRO A 17 -3.75 20.07 -11.90
C PRO A 17 -3.75 19.93 -10.37
N TRP A 18 -3.92 21.01 -9.60
CA TRP A 18 -4.01 20.92 -8.14
C TRP A 18 -5.20 20.11 -7.65
N SER A 19 -6.23 19.94 -8.47
CA SER A 19 -7.36 19.07 -8.13
C SER A 19 -6.93 17.62 -7.87
N MET A 20 -5.75 17.18 -8.33
CA MET A 20 -5.22 15.85 -8.02
C MET A 20 -4.78 15.70 -6.55
N LEU A 21 -4.40 16.80 -5.88
CA LEU A 21 -3.98 16.79 -4.48
C LEU A 21 -5.14 17.00 -3.49
N TYR A 22 -6.22 17.61 -3.96
CA TYR A 22 -7.35 18.02 -3.12
C TYR A 22 -8.68 17.43 -3.59
N GLY A 23 -8.64 16.59 -4.62
CA GLY A 23 -9.77 15.88 -5.18
C GLY A 23 -10.40 14.94 -4.17
N LYS A 24 -11.69 14.70 -4.36
CA LYS A 24 -12.51 13.87 -3.47
C LYS A 24 -13.21 12.74 -4.22
N THR A 25 -12.86 12.48 -5.48
CA THR A 25 -13.64 11.59 -6.35
C THR A 25 -12.75 10.90 -7.36
N CYS A 26 -13.04 9.64 -7.70
CA CYS A 26 -12.34 8.91 -8.77
C CYS A 26 -12.63 9.44 -10.19
N SER A 27 -12.80 10.74 -10.40
CA SER A 27 -13.26 11.34 -11.67
C SER A 27 -12.12 11.86 -12.53
N GLN A 28 -10.93 12.10 -11.98
CA GLN A 28 -9.81 12.75 -12.67
C GLN A 28 -8.91 11.75 -13.40
N ASN A 29 -8.34 12.14 -14.54
CA ASN A 29 -7.30 11.37 -15.21
C ASN A 29 -5.96 11.91 -14.72
N ASN A 30 -5.31 11.17 -13.81
CA ASN A 30 -4.11 11.66 -13.12
C ASN A 30 -2.94 11.84 -14.09
N GLU A 31 -2.83 11.02 -15.14
CA GLU A 31 -1.77 11.14 -16.14
C GLU A 31 -1.91 12.42 -16.96
N GLN A 32 -3.13 12.75 -17.39
CA GLN A 32 -3.41 14.01 -18.07
C GLN A 32 -3.09 15.22 -17.17
N LEU A 33 -3.47 15.17 -15.89
CA LEU A 33 -3.19 16.28 -14.96
C LEU A 33 -1.70 16.45 -14.69
N CYS A 34 -0.95 15.34 -14.66
CA CYS A 34 0.51 15.34 -14.57
C CYS A 34 1.17 15.99 -15.79
N GLU A 35 0.71 15.68 -17.00
CA GLU A 35 1.20 16.30 -18.24
C GLU A 35 0.88 17.80 -18.29
N GLU A 36 -0.34 18.19 -17.93
CA GLU A 36 -0.77 19.59 -17.86
C GLU A 36 0.07 20.38 -16.86
N ALA A 37 0.32 19.82 -15.67
CA ALA A 37 1.18 20.43 -14.67
C ALA A 37 2.63 20.57 -15.15
N ALA A 38 3.20 19.54 -15.76
CA ALA A 38 4.56 19.57 -16.29
C ALA A 38 4.72 20.64 -17.37
N SER A 39 3.75 20.73 -18.28
CA SER A 39 3.69 21.75 -19.34
C SER A 39 3.56 23.16 -18.75
N CYS A 40 2.66 23.33 -17.77
CA CYS A 40 2.46 24.58 -17.06
C CYS A 40 3.74 25.05 -16.38
N LEU A 41 4.48 24.14 -15.72
CA LEU A 41 5.69 24.50 -14.98
C LEU A 41 6.92 24.67 -15.87
N ALA A 42 6.97 24.08 -17.06
CA ALA A 42 8.14 24.08 -17.95
C ALA A 42 8.83 25.46 -18.14
N PRO A 43 8.12 26.59 -18.38
CA PRO A 43 8.77 27.88 -18.65
C PRO A 43 9.30 28.62 -17.40
N TYR A 44 9.03 28.15 -16.18
CA TYR A 44 9.32 28.90 -14.95
C TYR A 44 10.58 28.40 -14.21
N GLU A 45 11.59 29.25 -14.02
CA GLU A 45 12.84 28.90 -13.32
C GLU A 45 12.89 29.39 -11.85
N CYS A 46 11.78 29.88 -11.31
CA CYS A 46 11.70 30.38 -9.94
C CYS A 46 11.66 29.27 -8.88
N GLU A 47 11.96 29.62 -7.62
CA GLU A 47 11.94 28.70 -6.49
C GLU A 47 10.55 28.07 -6.28
N GLN A 48 9.49 28.88 -6.36
CA GLN A 48 8.10 28.42 -6.24
C GLN A 48 7.75 27.35 -7.28
N ALA A 49 8.09 27.58 -8.56
CA ALA A 49 7.88 26.60 -9.62
C ALA A 49 8.70 25.32 -9.37
N THR A 50 9.90 25.44 -8.81
CA THR A 50 10.73 24.28 -8.42
C THR A 50 10.06 23.47 -7.30
N GLN A 51 9.51 24.14 -6.28
CA GLN A 51 8.77 23.47 -5.21
C GLN A 51 7.53 22.76 -5.76
N TYR A 52 6.77 23.39 -6.65
CA TYR A 52 5.61 22.76 -7.28
C TYR A 52 5.98 21.58 -8.17
N ARG A 53 7.06 21.66 -8.96
CA ARG A 53 7.56 20.52 -9.73
C ARG A 53 7.87 19.34 -8.81
N ASN A 54 8.52 19.58 -7.68
CA ASN A 54 8.85 18.51 -6.74
C ASN A 54 7.60 17.84 -6.15
N THR A 55 6.57 18.62 -5.79
CA THR A 55 5.30 18.09 -5.28
C THR A 55 4.56 17.29 -6.35
N ILE A 56 4.47 17.82 -7.57
CA ILE A 56 3.76 17.19 -8.68
C ILE A 56 4.47 15.90 -9.11
N THR A 57 5.79 15.93 -9.25
CA THR A 57 6.59 14.74 -9.57
C THR A 57 6.35 13.61 -8.56
N LYS A 58 6.22 13.92 -7.25
CA LYS A 58 5.90 12.91 -6.23
C LYS A 58 4.52 12.31 -6.40
N PHE A 59 3.52 13.12 -6.79
CA PHE A 59 2.17 12.61 -7.03
C PHE A 59 2.11 11.76 -8.30
N CYS A 60 2.78 12.22 -9.36
CA CYS A 60 2.81 11.58 -10.67
C CYS A 60 3.68 10.31 -10.71
N ASP A 61 4.68 10.22 -9.83
CA ASP A 61 5.40 8.99 -9.56
C ASP A 61 4.54 8.08 -8.66
N PHE A 62 4.13 6.93 -9.18
CA PHE A 62 3.41 5.94 -8.38
C PHE A 62 4.36 5.33 -7.36
N ASN A 63 4.44 5.96 -6.19
CA ASN A 63 5.30 5.61 -5.08
C ASN A 63 4.59 5.92 -3.75
N ILE A 64 4.04 4.88 -3.15
CA ILE A 64 3.29 4.93 -1.90
C ILE A 64 4.12 5.44 -0.70
N ASP A 65 5.45 5.39 -0.76
CA ASP A 65 6.30 5.87 0.34
C ASP A 65 6.27 7.40 0.47
N TYR A 66 5.86 8.13 -0.56
CA TYR A 66 5.66 9.58 -0.47
C TYR A 66 4.42 9.96 0.34
N PHE A 67 3.48 9.03 0.53
CA PHE A 67 2.17 9.29 1.11
C PHE A 67 1.85 8.27 2.22
N PRO A 68 2.30 8.51 3.47
CA PRO A 68 2.09 7.58 4.58
C PRO A 68 0.63 7.17 4.79
N ASP A 69 -0.32 8.11 4.60
CA ASP A 69 -1.76 7.82 4.74
C ASP A 69 -2.25 6.83 3.69
N VAL A 70 -1.79 6.96 2.43
CA VAL A 70 -2.08 6.01 1.35
C VAL A 70 -1.50 4.65 1.68
N ARG A 71 -0.25 4.63 2.16
CA ARG A 71 0.42 3.39 2.57
C ARG A 71 -0.34 2.70 3.70
N GLN A 72 -0.78 3.43 4.72
CA GLN A 72 -1.54 2.85 5.84
C GLN A 72 -2.91 2.35 5.37
N CYS A 73 -3.61 3.12 4.52
CA CYS A 73 -4.88 2.70 3.91
C CYS A 73 -4.75 1.33 3.22
N LEU A 74 -3.68 1.14 2.43
CA LEU A 74 -3.41 -0.14 1.77
C LEU A 74 -3.09 -1.25 2.79
N VAL A 75 -2.32 -0.98 3.85
CA VAL A 75 -2.05 -1.98 4.90
C VAL A 75 -3.34 -2.42 5.59
N GLU A 76 -4.23 -1.49 5.97
CA GLU A 76 -5.52 -1.82 6.58
C GLU A 76 -6.42 -2.62 5.61
N PHE A 77 -6.51 -2.19 4.34
CA PHE A 77 -7.22 -2.95 3.33
C PHE A 77 -6.74 -4.40 3.24
N LEU A 78 -5.42 -4.61 3.21
CA LEU A 78 -4.82 -5.94 3.14
C LEU A 78 -5.02 -6.75 4.43
N LYS A 79 -5.10 -6.09 5.59
CA LYS A 79 -5.44 -6.75 6.87
C LYS A 79 -6.85 -7.31 6.83
N ASP A 80 -7.82 -6.50 6.44
CA ASP A 80 -9.23 -6.91 6.36
C ASP A 80 -9.42 -7.99 5.29
N LEU A 81 -8.71 -7.87 4.17
CA LEU A 81 -8.63 -8.91 3.15
C LEU A 81 -8.15 -10.25 3.73
N TYR A 82 -7.06 -10.24 4.51
CA TYR A 82 -6.50 -11.43 5.12
C TYR A 82 -7.47 -12.06 6.14
N LEU A 83 -8.09 -11.24 6.99
CA LEU A 83 -9.02 -11.67 8.03
C LEU A 83 -10.35 -12.19 7.46
N SER A 84 -10.82 -11.61 6.36
CA SER A 84 -12.08 -12.00 5.71
C SER A 84 -12.13 -13.48 5.32
N LYS A 85 -10.98 -14.09 5.03
CA LYS A 85 -10.87 -15.52 4.66
C LYS A 85 -11.42 -16.47 5.71
N SER A 86 -11.30 -16.09 6.97
CA SER A 86 -11.80 -16.86 8.12
C SER A 86 -13.14 -16.34 8.65
N SER A 87 -13.66 -15.23 8.09
CA SER A 87 -14.93 -14.66 8.53
C SER A 87 -16.11 -15.43 7.94
N THR A 88 -17.17 -15.54 8.74
CA THR A 88 -18.46 -16.09 8.30
C THR A 88 -19.39 -15.02 7.72
N GLU A 89 -19.06 -13.73 7.93
CA GLU A 89 -19.83 -12.60 7.41
C GLU A 89 -19.67 -12.48 5.89
N GLU A 90 -20.75 -12.07 5.22
CA GLU A 90 -20.74 -11.81 3.79
C GLU A 90 -20.05 -10.47 3.53
N SER A 91 -18.94 -10.52 2.81
CA SER A 91 -18.15 -9.34 2.46
C SER A 91 -17.56 -9.51 1.07
N CYS A 92 -17.55 -8.44 0.28
CA CYS A 92 -16.91 -8.43 -1.05
C CYS A 92 -15.40 -8.69 -0.98
N LEU A 93 -14.79 -8.59 0.22
CA LEU A 93 -13.37 -8.88 0.48
C LEU A 93 -13.04 -10.38 0.44
N ARG A 94 -14.01 -11.27 0.72
CA ARG A 94 -13.78 -12.73 0.82
C ARG A 94 -13.31 -13.37 -0.48
N ASP A 95 -13.72 -12.80 -1.60
CA ASP A 95 -13.41 -13.31 -2.93
C ASP A 95 -12.06 -12.83 -3.47
N PHE A 96 -11.41 -11.91 -2.76
CA PHE A 96 -10.04 -11.55 -3.11
C PHE A 96 -9.11 -12.71 -2.77
N ARG A 97 -8.55 -13.28 -3.83
CA ARG A 97 -7.57 -14.36 -3.74
C ARG A 97 -6.18 -13.81 -3.41
N PHE A 98 -6.07 -13.12 -2.28
CA PHE A 98 -4.90 -12.37 -1.83
C PHE A 98 -3.57 -13.15 -1.85
N LEU A 99 -3.61 -14.40 -1.37
CA LEU A 99 -2.44 -15.28 -1.27
C LEU A 99 -2.27 -16.19 -2.49
N GLN A 100 -3.00 -15.93 -3.58
CA GLN A 100 -2.80 -16.73 -4.76
C GLN A 100 -1.44 -16.48 -5.39
N LYS A 101 -0.80 -17.60 -5.72
CA LYS A 101 0.52 -17.62 -6.34
C LYS A 101 0.45 -17.44 -7.85
N ASN A 102 -0.69 -17.76 -8.46
CA ASN A 102 -0.90 -17.57 -9.89
C ASN A 102 -1.18 -16.08 -10.17
N ALA A 103 -0.35 -15.48 -11.00
CA ALA A 103 -0.41 -14.07 -11.37
C ALA A 103 -1.73 -13.71 -12.09
N GLU A 104 -2.19 -14.56 -13.00
CA GLU A 104 -3.42 -14.34 -13.79
C GLU A 104 -4.66 -14.41 -12.90
N GLU A 105 -4.73 -15.41 -12.01
CA GLU A 105 -5.85 -15.53 -11.08
C GLU A 105 -5.86 -14.39 -10.05
N LYS A 106 -4.67 -13.95 -9.60
CA LYS A 106 -4.55 -12.79 -8.71
C LYS A 106 -5.03 -11.52 -9.40
N ARG A 107 -4.61 -11.28 -10.66
CA ARG A 107 -5.04 -10.16 -11.49
C ARG A 107 -6.55 -10.15 -11.70
N ALA A 108 -7.12 -11.29 -12.11
CA ALA A 108 -8.56 -11.45 -12.32
C ALA A 108 -9.36 -11.18 -11.03
N GLY A 109 -8.83 -11.59 -9.87
CA GLY A 109 -9.44 -11.30 -8.56
C GLY A 109 -9.52 -9.81 -8.25
N TYR A 110 -8.44 -9.06 -8.52
CA TYR A 110 -8.46 -7.60 -8.41
C TYR A 110 -9.46 -6.99 -9.39
N ASP A 111 -9.36 -7.32 -10.69
CA ASP A 111 -10.23 -6.75 -11.72
C ASP A 111 -11.72 -6.96 -11.42
N ALA A 112 -12.10 -8.18 -10.98
CA ALA A 112 -13.49 -8.52 -10.63
C ALA A 112 -14.00 -7.82 -9.36
N ARG A 113 -13.13 -7.19 -8.58
CA ARG A 113 -13.44 -6.56 -7.29
C ARG A 113 -12.95 -5.13 -7.18
N LYS A 114 -12.64 -4.49 -8.31
CA LYS A 114 -12.28 -3.07 -8.40
C LYS A 114 -13.25 -2.15 -7.65
N THR A 115 -14.56 -2.36 -7.81
CA THR A 115 -15.58 -1.59 -7.10
C THR A 115 -15.52 -1.79 -5.59
N CYS A 116 -15.29 -3.03 -5.11
CA CYS A 116 -15.13 -3.32 -3.69
C CYS A 116 -13.93 -2.58 -3.10
N PHE A 117 -12.81 -2.54 -3.82
CA PHE A 117 -11.63 -1.77 -3.40
C PHE A 117 -11.93 -0.27 -3.29
N TYR A 118 -12.60 0.33 -4.29
CA TYR A 118 -12.95 1.75 -4.23
C TYR A 118 -13.91 2.08 -3.10
N SER A 119 -14.95 1.27 -2.89
CA SER A 119 -15.86 1.44 -1.75
C SER A 119 -15.13 1.33 -0.42
N TYR A 120 -14.21 0.38 -0.28
CA TYR A 120 -13.40 0.25 0.93
C TYR A 120 -12.57 1.53 1.18
N VAL A 121 -11.86 2.03 0.16
CA VAL A 121 -10.99 3.21 0.30
C VAL A 121 -11.83 4.47 0.58
N GLU A 122 -13.00 4.60 -0.04
CA GLU A 122 -13.92 5.72 0.21
C GLU A 122 -14.46 5.72 1.65
N GLU A 123 -14.77 4.56 2.20
CA GLU A 123 -15.35 4.41 3.54
C GLU A 123 -14.31 4.49 4.66
N ASN A 124 -13.10 3.97 4.44
CA ASN A 124 -12.13 3.71 5.50
C ASN A 124 -10.86 4.56 5.42
N CYS A 125 -10.65 5.29 4.32
CA CYS A 125 -9.42 6.07 4.10
C CYS A 125 -9.69 7.56 3.87
N SER A 126 -8.61 8.34 3.75
CA SER A 126 -8.73 9.77 3.44
C SER A 126 -9.21 9.99 2.00
N ALA A 127 -9.89 11.11 1.75
CA ALA A 127 -10.30 11.49 0.39
C ALA A 127 -9.11 11.54 -0.59
N PHE A 128 -7.94 11.96 -0.11
CA PHE A 128 -6.69 11.92 -0.87
C PHE A 128 -6.29 10.49 -1.24
N SER A 129 -6.47 9.51 -0.34
CA SER A 129 -6.17 8.11 -0.63
C SER A 129 -7.07 7.56 -1.74
N LEU A 130 -8.35 7.92 -1.74
CA LEU A 130 -9.27 7.55 -2.81
C LEU A 130 -8.83 8.14 -4.16
N GLU A 131 -8.57 9.45 -4.20
CA GLU A 131 -8.10 10.14 -5.41
C GLU A 131 -6.78 9.54 -5.92
N TYR A 132 -5.83 9.26 -5.02
CA TYR A 132 -4.52 8.73 -5.37
C TYR A 132 -4.59 7.27 -5.84
N LEU A 133 -5.40 6.41 -5.22
CA LEU A 133 -5.44 4.98 -5.51
C LEU A 133 -6.42 4.60 -6.62
N CYS A 134 -7.18 5.55 -7.15
CA CYS A 134 -8.15 5.26 -8.20
C CYS A 134 -7.53 5.16 -9.60
N LYS A 135 -8.33 4.66 -10.54
CA LYS A 135 -8.05 4.63 -11.98
C LYS A 135 -6.66 4.12 -12.34
N GLU A 136 -5.79 4.95 -12.92
CA GLU A 136 -4.50 4.53 -13.46
C GLU A 136 -3.57 4.02 -12.35
N ASN A 137 -3.65 4.60 -11.15
CA ASN A 137 -2.87 4.15 -10.00
C ASN A 137 -3.42 2.85 -9.40
N TYR A 138 -4.72 2.59 -9.53
CA TYR A 138 -5.28 1.26 -9.24
C TYR A 138 -4.69 0.22 -10.20
N GLU A 139 -4.65 0.50 -11.50
CA GLU A 139 -4.09 -0.43 -12.48
C GLU A 139 -2.62 -0.74 -12.18
N LYS A 140 -1.82 0.30 -11.86
CA LYS A 140 -0.42 0.17 -11.43
C LYS A 140 -0.28 -0.67 -10.15
N LEU A 141 -1.14 -0.44 -9.15
CA LEU A 141 -1.19 -1.26 -7.94
C LEU A 141 -1.43 -2.72 -8.30
N VAL A 142 -2.45 -3.00 -9.11
CA VAL A 142 -2.85 -4.36 -9.46
C VAL A 142 -1.75 -5.06 -10.28
N ASP A 143 -1.12 -4.38 -11.23
CA ASP A 143 -0.01 -4.91 -12.03
C ASP A 143 1.14 -5.36 -11.13
N VAL A 144 1.56 -4.49 -10.21
CA VAL A 144 2.62 -4.83 -9.28
C VAL A 144 2.19 -5.96 -8.36
N MET A 145 1.01 -5.89 -7.73
CA MET A 145 0.56 -6.91 -6.78
C MET A 145 0.39 -8.28 -7.43
N SER A 146 0.01 -8.34 -8.70
CA SER A 146 -0.22 -9.58 -9.46
C SER A 146 1.02 -10.13 -10.18
N SER A 147 2.05 -9.30 -10.42
CA SER A 147 3.30 -9.74 -11.07
C SER A 147 4.11 -10.75 -10.22
N GLN A 148 4.98 -11.53 -10.86
CA GLN A 148 6.06 -12.23 -10.17
C GLN A 148 7.27 -11.30 -10.09
N LEU A 149 7.90 -11.21 -8.92
CA LEU A 149 9.18 -10.49 -8.81
C LEU A 149 10.29 -11.40 -9.35
N ASN A 150 11.13 -10.84 -10.22
CA ASN A 150 12.28 -11.55 -10.78
C ASN A 150 13.40 -11.63 -9.75
N GLY A 151 13.30 -12.59 -8.82
CA GLY A 151 14.35 -12.87 -7.84
C GLY A 151 14.52 -11.79 -6.76
N ASN A 152 15.75 -11.67 -6.26
CA ASN A 152 16.15 -10.77 -5.17
C ASN A 152 16.76 -9.45 -5.68
N ASP A 153 16.42 -9.01 -6.90
CA ASP A 153 16.92 -7.72 -7.40
C ASP A 153 16.17 -6.56 -6.72
N CYS A 154 16.86 -5.94 -5.76
CA CYS A 154 16.33 -4.89 -4.89
C CYS A 154 16.70 -3.48 -5.32
N GLU A 155 17.21 -3.31 -6.54
CA GLU A 155 17.72 -2.03 -7.00
C GLU A 155 16.75 -1.28 -7.91
N GLY A 156 16.91 0.04 -7.98
CA GLY A 156 16.16 0.91 -8.89
C GLY A 156 14.64 0.75 -8.81
N ALA A 157 14.01 0.53 -9.97
CA ALA A 157 12.56 0.39 -10.10
C ALA A 157 12.01 -0.88 -9.42
N ASN A 158 12.80 -1.95 -9.34
CA ASN A 158 12.37 -3.19 -8.72
C ASN A 158 12.14 -3.00 -7.21
N ARG A 159 12.92 -2.13 -6.56
CA ARG A 159 12.74 -1.80 -5.14
C ARG A 159 11.32 -1.31 -4.82
N LYS A 160 10.75 -0.43 -5.63
CA LYS A 160 9.39 0.12 -5.42
C LYS A 160 8.34 -1.00 -5.49
N ASN A 161 8.49 -1.92 -6.44
CA ASN A 161 7.60 -3.06 -6.58
C ASN A 161 7.71 -4.03 -5.41
N HIS A 162 8.93 -4.28 -4.92
CA HIS A 162 9.17 -5.05 -3.70
C HIS A 162 8.54 -4.37 -2.48
N GLN A 163 8.64 -3.05 -2.34
CA GLN A 163 8.03 -2.30 -1.24
C GLN A 163 6.49 -2.41 -1.24
N LEU A 164 5.87 -2.31 -2.41
CA LEU A 164 4.42 -2.45 -2.54
C LEU A 164 3.95 -3.86 -2.17
N LYS A 165 4.64 -4.89 -2.65
CA LYS A 165 4.34 -6.28 -2.29
C LYS A 165 4.61 -6.58 -0.81
N ALA A 166 5.58 -5.93 -0.20
CA ALA A 166 5.85 -6.08 1.23
C ALA A 166 4.72 -5.53 2.13
N LEU A 167 3.80 -4.71 1.60
CA LEU A 167 2.59 -4.31 2.35
C LEU A 167 1.77 -5.51 2.82
N GLU A 168 1.75 -6.60 2.05
CA GLU A 168 1.09 -7.84 2.47
C GLU A 168 1.69 -8.38 3.77
N CYS A 169 3.02 -8.30 3.89
CA CYS A 169 3.70 -8.76 5.07
C CYS A 169 3.49 -7.82 6.26
N PHE A 170 3.44 -6.50 6.03
CA PHE A 170 3.16 -5.53 7.09
C PHE A 170 1.74 -5.69 7.64
N ALA A 171 0.76 -5.99 6.79
CA ALA A 171 -0.59 -6.34 7.22
C ALA A 171 -0.60 -7.56 8.16
N MET A 172 0.07 -8.65 7.77
CA MET A 172 0.16 -9.85 8.61
C MET A 172 0.98 -9.63 9.88
N GLN A 173 2.01 -8.77 9.83
CA GLN A 173 2.75 -8.34 11.01
C GLN A 173 1.83 -7.64 12.01
N GLU A 174 1.01 -6.66 11.60
CA GLU A 174 0.13 -5.95 12.51
C GLU A 174 -0.93 -6.89 13.12
N ILE A 175 -1.47 -7.82 12.33
CA ILE A 175 -2.39 -8.85 12.84
C ILE A 175 -1.69 -9.73 13.87
N THR A 176 -0.46 -10.19 13.59
CA THR A 176 0.32 -11.01 14.53
C THR A 176 0.59 -10.25 15.82
N GLU A 177 1.06 -9.00 15.74
CA GLU A 177 1.35 -8.17 16.91
C GLU A 177 0.08 -7.90 17.73
N SER A 178 -1.08 -7.67 17.10
CA SER A 178 -2.36 -7.51 17.79
C SER A 178 -2.74 -8.79 18.53
N ARG A 179 -2.73 -9.95 17.83
CA ARG A 179 -3.10 -11.25 18.42
C ARG A 179 -2.18 -11.62 19.57
N VAL A 180 -0.87 -11.36 19.45
CA VAL A 180 0.11 -11.58 20.52
C VAL A 180 -0.16 -10.68 21.73
N LYS A 181 -0.51 -9.40 21.52
CA LYS A 181 -0.87 -8.48 22.61
C LYS A 181 -2.14 -8.89 23.35
N GLU A 182 -3.08 -9.53 22.65
CA GLU A 182 -4.33 -10.05 23.23
C GLU A 182 -4.14 -11.37 24.00
N LEU A 183 -2.97 -12.02 23.90
CA LEU A 183 -2.69 -13.22 24.67
C LEU A 183 -2.52 -12.89 26.15
N THR A 184 -3.45 -13.37 26.96
CA THR A 184 -3.36 -13.33 28.42
C THR A 184 -2.74 -14.62 28.97
N ALA A 185 -2.32 -14.58 30.24
CA ALA A 185 -1.90 -15.79 30.95
C ALA A 185 -3.02 -16.85 30.95
N PHE A 186 -4.29 -16.44 31.01
CA PHE A 186 -5.43 -17.35 30.97
C PHE A 186 -5.52 -18.12 29.64
N ASN A 187 -5.30 -17.44 28.51
CA ASN A 187 -5.27 -18.09 27.19
C ASN A 187 -4.15 -19.14 27.14
N THR A 188 -2.96 -18.80 27.65
CA THR A 188 -1.80 -19.69 27.63
C THR A 188 -2.01 -20.97 28.47
N PHE A 189 -2.83 -20.92 29.53
CA PHE A 189 -3.03 -22.05 30.45
C PHE A 189 -4.32 -22.85 30.22
N PHE A 190 -5.38 -22.24 29.67
CA PHE A 190 -6.71 -22.85 29.66
C PHE A 190 -7.34 -22.97 28.25
N SER A 191 -6.75 -22.38 27.20
CA SER A 191 -7.25 -22.51 25.83
C SER A 191 -6.13 -22.29 24.80
N SER A 192 -5.72 -23.34 24.08
CA SER A 192 -4.68 -23.21 23.04
C SER A 192 -5.14 -22.45 21.80
N ALA A 193 -6.45 -22.34 21.55
CA ALA A 193 -6.98 -21.81 20.30
C ALA A 193 -6.53 -20.36 19.97
N PRO A 194 -6.51 -19.39 20.91
CA PRO A 194 -5.93 -18.07 20.66
C PRO A 194 -4.43 -18.11 20.34
N VAL A 195 -3.67 -19.01 20.99
CA VAL A 195 -2.22 -19.17 20.79
C VAL A 195 -1.95 -19.78 19.41
N GLU A 196 -2.66 -20.84 19.04
CA GLU A 196 -2.60 -21.46 17.71
C GLU A 196 -2.97 -20.47 16.59
N ASN A 197 -3.99 -19.65 16.84
CA ASN A 197 -4.45 -18.63 15.91
C ASN A 197 -3.40 -17.50 15.72
N ALA A 198 -2.72 -17.09 16.79
CA ALA A 198 -1.59 -16.15 16.72
C ALA A 198 -0.39 -16.79 16.00
N PHE A 199 -0.05 -18.04 16.34
CA PHE A 199 1.04 -18.79 15.72
C PHE A 199 0.86 -18.95 14.22
N LYS A 200 -0.36 -19.27 13.76
CA LYS A 200 -0.66 -19.41 12.33
C LYS A 200 -0.34 -18.16 11.53
N VAL A 201 -0.77 -16.98 11.99
CA VAL A 201 -0.46 -15.71 11.30
C VAL A 201 1.02 -15.36 11.43
N CYS A 202 1.64 -15.70 12.56
CA CYS A 202 3.08 -15.54 12.74
C CYS A 202 3.87 -16.32 11.68
N LYS A 203 3.52 -17.59 11.43
CA LYS A 203 4.12 -18.41 10.36
C LYS A 203 3.89 -17.83 8.96
N ASP A 204 2.69 -17.33 8.67
CA ASP A 204 2.40 -16.68 7.40
C ASP A 204 3.24 -15.40 7.24
N THR A 205 3.40 -14.62 8.31
CA THR A 205 4.24 -13.41 8.34
C THR A 205 5.71 -13.75 8.10
N GLN A 206 6.27 -14.75 8.80
CA GLN A 206 7.64 -15.22 8.59
C GLN A 206 7.91 -15.62 7.15
N LYS A 207 6.98 -16.36 6.56
CA LYS A 207 7.09 -16.80 5.18
C LYS A 207 7.10 -15.61 4.22
N CYS A 208 6.18 -14.66 4.40
CA CYS A 208 6.13 -13.43 3.62
C CYS A 208 7.43 -12.62 3.77
N PHE A 209 7.96 -12.55 4.99
CA PHE A 209 9.22 -11.89 5.30
C PHE A 209 10.43 -12.53 4.62
N ALA A 210 10.48 -13.85 4.54
CA ALA A 210 11.52 -14.56 3.81
C ALA A 210 11.45 -14.27 2.30
N GLU A 211 10.23 -14.33 1.73
CA GLU A 211 9.96 -14.05 0.32
C GLU A 211 10.25 -12.59 -0.06
N ASN A 212 10.17 -11.66 0.89
CA ASN A 212 10.41 -10.22 0.70
C ASN A 212 11.65 -9.71 1.46
N SER A 213 12.62 -10.59 1.75
CA SER A 213 13.84 -10.28 2.52
C SER A 213 14.71 -9.15 1.93
N CYS A 214 14.49 -8.87 0.65
CA CYS A 214 14.97 -7.74 -0.12
C CYS A 214 14.72 -6.35 0.51
N VAL A 215 13.48 -6.13 0.97
CA VAL A 215 13.03 -4.85 1.54
C VAL A 215 12.74 -4.94 3.03
N ILE A 216 12.62 -6.17 3.54
CA ILE A 216 12.32 -6.43 4.95
C ILE A 216 13.63 -6.63 5.73
N PRO A 217 13.96 -5.71 6.67
CA PRO A 217 15.22 -5.75 7.40
C PRO A 217 15.42 -7.06 8.16
N SER A 218 16.65 -7.57 8.20
CA SER A 218 17.01 -8.79 8.93
C SER A 218 16.61 -8.75 10.41
N ILE A 219 16.71 -7.58 11.05
CA ILE A 219 16.31 -7.40 12.45
C ILE A 219 14.81 -7.62 12.67
N LEU A 220 13.97 -7.21 11.71
CA LEU A 220 12.53 -7.42 11.78
C LEU A 220 12.19 -8.89 11.54
N ARG A 221 12.90 -9.55 10.62
CA ARG A 221 12.78 -10.99 10.39
C ARG A 221 13.13 -11.79 11.63
N TYR A 222 14.28 -11.50 12.25
CA TYR A 222 14.71 -12.13 13.49
C TYR A 222 13.72 -11.94 14.64
N LYS A 223 13.14 -10.73 14.79
CA LYS A 223 12.09 -10.46 15.80
C LYS A 223 10.91 -11.42 15.63
N PHE A 224 10.45 -11.58 14.39
CA PHE A 224 9.32 -12.46 14.08
C PHE A 224 9.68 -13.94 14.20
N ASP A 225 10.93 -14.32 13.89
CA ASP A 225 11.41 -15.67 14.15
C ASP A 225 11.28 -16.05 15.61
N LYS A 226 11.82 -15.20 16.49
CA LYS A 226 11.69 -15.39 17.93
C LYS A 226 10.22 -15.39 18.40
N THR A 227 9.41 -14.48 17.87
CA THR A 227 7.99 -14.39 18.26
C THR A 227 7.24 -15.67 17.92
N CYS A 228 7.50 -16.27 16.75
CA CYS A 228 6.83 -17.51 16.37
C CYS A 228 7.35 -18.71 17.15
N ASP A 229 8.64 -18.77 17.47
CA ASP A 229 9.21 -19.81 18.33
C ASP A 229 8.59 -19.75 19.74
N ASP A 230 8.51 -18.55 20.33
CA ASP A 230 7.87 -18.32 21.64
C ASP A 230 6.38 -18.73 21.65
N LEU A 231 5.68 -18.58 20.52
CA LEU A 231 4.29 -19.03 20.37
C LEU A 231 4.19 -20.54 20.21
N GLN A 232 5.13 -21.16 19.50
CA GLN A 232 5.17 -22.61 19.28
C GLN A 232 5.40 -23.37 20.59
N GLU A 233 6.25 -22.85 21.48
CA GLU A 233 6.50 -23.45 22.80
C GLU A 233 5.26 -23.45 23.72
N ARG A 234 4.21 -22.70 23.36
CA ARG A 234 2.98 -22.52 24.16
C ARG A 234 1.78 -23.28 23.61
N ILE A 235 1.95 -24.04 22.52
CA ILE A 235 0.95 -24.94 21.92
C ILE A 235 1.25 -26.36 22.37
#